data_AF-A0A9E2DD28-F1
#
_entry.id   AF-A0A9E2DD28-F1
#
_cell.length_a   1.000
_cell.length_b   1.000
_cell.length_c   1.000
_cell.angle_alpha   90.00
_cell.angle_beta   90.00
_cell.angle_gamma   90.00
#
_symmetry.space_group_name_H-M   'P 1'
#
loop_
_entity.id
_entity.type
_entity.pdbx_description
1 polymer ?
#
loop_
_entity_poly.entity_id
_entity_poly.type
_entity_poly.pdbx_seq_one_letter_code
_entity_poly.pdbx_strand_id
1 'polypeptide(L)'
;PVKNAIGTTTIESIQTGLFWSNVGMIKELVSRITAQEFSDEAPLVVGTGGFVHLFDSEQIFDHVVTDLILTGLLEVLRLNR
;
A
#
# COMPACT_ATOMS: atom_id res chain seq x y z
N PRO A 1 12.25 4.64 8.80
CA PRO A 1 10.89 4.15 9.15
C PRO A 1 10.62 4.30 10.65
N VAL A 2 9.34 4.52 11.00
CA VAL A 2 8.88 4.55 12.40
C VAL A 2 9.02 3.14 12.98
N LYS A 3 9.76 2.99 14.08
CA LYS A 3 9.99 1.66 14.70
C LYS A 3 9.09 1.39 15.89
N ASN A 4 8.65 2.44 16.59
CA ASN A 4 7.88 2.33 17.83
C ASN A 4 6.41 2.65 17.54
N ALA A 5 5.49 1.96 18.22
CA ALA A 5 4.07 2.28 18.15
C ALA A 5 3.71 3.52 18.98
N ILE A 6 4.41 3.72 20.10
CA ILE A 6 4.14 4.78 21.08
C ILE A 6 5.19 5.88 20.94
N GLY A 7 4.76 7.10 20.64
CA GLY A 7 5.59 8.29 20.70
C GLY A 7 5.63 8.89 22.10
N THR A 8 6.74 9.51 22.47
CA THR A 8 6.95 10.16 23.79
C THR A 8 6.99 11.67 23.71
N THR A 9 6.99 12.22 22.50
CA THR A 9 6.82 13.65 22.21
C THR A 9 5.63 13.85 21.29
N THR A 10 5.09 15.07 21.21
CA THR A 10 3.99 15.39 20.29
C THR A 10 4.33 15.04 18.84
N ILE A 11 5.56 15.35 18.40
CA ILE A 11 6.02 15.06 17.04
C ILE A 11 6.05 13.54 16.80
N GLU A 12 6.64 12.78 17.73
CA GLU A 12 6.70 11.33 17.62
C GLU A 12 5.29 10.73 17.60
N SER A 13 4.39 11.15 18.49
CA SER A 13 3.02 10.62 18.56
C SER A 13 2.24 10.85 17.27
N ILE A 14 2.44 11.99 16.60
CA ILE A 14 1.85 12.25 15.28
C ILE A 14 2.45 11.31 14.24
N GLN A 15 3.78 11.19 14.19
CA GLN A 15 4.47 10.34 13.21
C GLN A 15 4.10 8.86 13.37
N THR A 16 4.06 8.34 14.59
CA THR A 16 3.69 6.95 14.86
C THR A 16 2.22 6.71 14.57
N GLY A 17 1.33 7.64 14.96
CA GLY A 17 -0.08 7.56 14.66
C GLY A 17 -0.35 7.52 13.16
N LEU A 18 0.24 8.42 12.38
CA LEU A 18 0.08 8.45 10.92
C LEU A 18 0.62 7.18 10.26
N PHE A 19 1.80 6.70 10.65
CA PHE A 19 2.37 5.50 10.06
C PHE A 19 1.54 4.25 10.36
N TRP A 20 1.31 3.95 11.64
CA TRP A 20 0.64 2.71 12.05
C TRP A 20 -0.85 2.68 11.71
N SER A 21 -1.52 3.84 11.68
CA SER A 21 -2.91 3.90 11.20
C SER A 21 -3.02 3.52 9.72
N ASN A 22 -2.09 3.97 8.87
CA ASN A 22 -2.06 3.59 7.45
C ASN A 22 -1.73 2.10 7.29
N VAL A 23 -0.75 1.57 8.03
CA VAL A 23 -0.42 0.13 8.01
C VAL A 23 -1.64 -0.71 8.36
N GLY A 24 -2.33 -0.38 9.46
CA GLY A 24 -3.53 -1.09 9.90
C GLY A 24 -4.68 -0.95 8.90
N MET A 25 -4.93 0.26 8.40
CA MET A 25 -5.97 0.53 7.42
C MET A 25 -5.77 -0.28 6.13
N ILE A 26 -4.55 -0.28 5.58
CA ILE A 26 -4.28 -1.00 4.33
C ILE A 26 -4.45 -2.52 4.55
N LYS A 27 -3.89 -3.08 5.63
CA LYS A 27 -4.02 -4.52 5.96
C LYS A 27 -5.49 -4.94 6.11
N GLU A 28 -6.30 -4.12 6.79
CA GLU A 28 -7.73 -4.40 6.97
C GLU A 28 -8.50 -4.32 5.65
N LEU A 29 -8.25 -3.30 4.82
CA LEU A 29 -8.93 -3.14 3.54
C LEU A 29 -8.58 -4.29 2.58
N VAL A 30 -7.30 -4.64 2.47
CA VAL A 30 -6.85 -5.78 1.64
C VAL A 30 -7.53 -7.08 2.11
N SER A 31 -7.55 -7.33 3.42
CA SER A 31 -8.20 -8.52 4.00
C SER A 31 -9.69 -8.57 3.67
N ARG A 32 -10.43 -7.48 3.90
CA ARG A 32 -11.87 -7.42 3.63
C ARG A 32 -12.21 -7.59 2.16
N ILE A 33 -11.50 -6.87 1.28
CA ILE A 33 -11.72 -6.95 -0.17
C ILE A 33 -11.41 -8.36 -0.67
N THR A 34 -10.31 -8.95 -0.20
CA THR A 34 -9.93 -10.34 -0.55
C THR A 34 -11.03 -11.31 -0.16
N ALA A 35 -11.52 -11.23 1.07
CA ALA A 35 -12.56 -12.13 1.56
C ALA A 35 -13.90 -11.99 0.80
N GLN A 36 -14.21 -10.80 0.30
CA GLN A 36 -15.49 -10.51 -0.38
C GLN A 36 -15.46 -10.84 -1.87
N GLU A 37 -14.37 -10.50 -2.55
CA GLU A 37 -14.31 -10.48 -4.02
C GLU A 37 -13.37 -11.55 -4.60
N PHE A 38 -12.52 -12.15 -3.77
CA PHE A 38 -11.44 -13.07 -4.17
C PHE A 38 -11.44 -14.35 -3.34
N SER A 39 -12.62 -14.94 -3.11
CA SER A 39 -12.79 -16.10 -2.23
C SER A 39 -12.07 -17.36 -2.71
N ASP A 40 -11.87 -17.50 -4.02
CA ASP A 40 -11.31 -18.70 -4.64
C ASP A 40 -9.78 -18.64 -4.78
N GLU A 41 -9.20 -17.45 -4.89
CA GLU A 41 -7.76 -17.24 -5.06
C GLU A 41 -7.34 -15.87 -4.50
N ALA A 42 -6.26 -15.82 -3.72
CA ALA A 42 -5.77 -14.56 -3.17
C ALA A 42 -5.28 -13.62 -4.29
N PRO A 43 -5.68 -12.33 -4.27
CA PRO A 43 -5.26 -11.37 -5.28
C PRO A 43 -3.79 -10.98 -5.08
N LEU A 44 -3.13 -10.60 -6.18
CA LEU A 44 -1.86 -9.89 -6.12
C LEU A 44 -2.10 -8.45 -5.65
N VAL A 45 -1.44 -8.06 -4.57
CA VAL A 45 -1.53 -6.73 -3.98
C VAL A 45 -0.39 -5.87 -4.51
N VAL A 46 -0.70 -4.96 -5.44
CA VAL A 46 0.28 -4.07 -6.07
C VAL A 46 0.24 -2.66 -5.47
N GLY A 47 1.38 -2.19 -4.98
CA GLY A 47 1.57 -0.83 -4.47
C GLY A 47 2.18 0.11 -5.51
N THR A 48 1.76 1.38 -5.51
CA THR A 48 2.32 2.45 -6.35
C THR A 48 2.27 3.81 -5.62
N GLY A 49 2.82 4.86 -6.22
CA GLY A 49 2.82 6.23 -5.67
C GLY A 49 4.00 6.54 -4.75
N GLY A 50 4.22 7.83 -4.48
CA GLY A 50 5.46 8.33 -3.86
C GLY A 50 5.73 7.88 -2.42
N PHE A 51 4.72 7.39 -1.70
CA PHE A 51 4.85 6.94 -0.31
C PHE A 51 4.85 5.42 -0.14
N VAL A 52 4.74 4.65 -1.22
CA VAL A 52 4.62 3.17 -1.14
C VAL A 52 5.77 2.53 -0.36
N HIS A 53 6.99 3.02 -0.60
CA HIS A 53 8.22 2.52 0.05
C HIS A 53 8.30 2.81 1.54
N LEU A 54 7.43 3.68 2.07
CA LEU A 54 7.34 3.88 3.51
C LEU A 54 6.96 2.58 4.23
N PHE A 55 6.21 1.70 3.56
CA PHE A 55 5.63 0.50 4.12
C PHE A 55 6.36 -0.81 3.74
N ASP A 56 7.53 -0.73 3.10
CA ASP A 56 8.26 -1.92 2.62
C ASP A 56 8.55 -2.93 3.74
N SER A 57 8.82 -2.45 4.97
CA SER A 57 9.08 -3.33 6.14
C SER A 57 7.83 -4.08 6.63
N GLU A 58 6.64 -3.64 6.25
CA GLU A 58 5.37 -4.21 6.72
C GLU A 58 4.83 -5.31 5.80
N GLN A 59 5.53 -5.58 4.69
CA GLN A 59 5.22 -6.62 3.70
C GLN A 59 3.75 -6.61 3.26
N ILE A 60 3.23 -5.41 3.00
CA ILE A 60 1.82 -5.19 2.64
C ILE A 60 1.56 -5.50 1.16
N PHE A 61 2.55 -5.25 0.30
CA PHE A 61 2.43 -5.37 -1.15
C PHE A 61 3.29 -6.54 -1.64
N ASP A 62 2.77 -7.35 -2.56
CA ASP A 62 3.54 -8.39 -3.25
C ASP A 62 4.55 -7.75 -4.24
N HIS A 63 4.11 -6.66 -4.88
CA HIS A 63 4.92 -5.90 -5.82
C HIS A 63 4.73 -4.40 -5.64
N VAL A 64 5.81 -3.66 -5.84
CA VAL A 64 5.80 -2.20 -5.92
C VAL A 64 6.15 -1.78 -7.35
N VAL A 65 5.26 -1.01 -7.99
CA VAL A 65 5.41 -0.52 -9.36
C VAL A 65 5.23 1.00 -9.37
N THR A 66 6.34 1.74 -9.33
CA THR A 66 6.34 3.21 -9.24
C THR A 66 5.67 3.89 -10.43
N ASP A 67 5.85 3.33 -11.63
CA ASP A 67 5.37 3.91 -12.89
C ASP A 67 4.09 3.24 -13.40
N LEU A 68 3.27 2.69 -12.48
CA LEU A 68 2.07 1.93 -12.84
C LEU A 68 1.11 2.73 -13.73
N ILE A 69 0.92 4.01 -13.42
CA ILE A 69 0.09 4.91 -14.23
C ILE A 69 0.65 5.12 -15.64
N LEU A 70 1.97 5.28 -15.77
CA LEU A 70 2.64 5.50 -17.06
C LEU A 70 2.60 4.22 -17.91
N THR A 71 2.76 3.07 -17.27
CA THR A 71 2.59 1.74 -17.89
C THR A 71 1.18 1.60 -18.46
N GLY A 72 0.15 1.92 -17.66
CA GLY A 72 -1.24 1.89 -18.11
C GLY A 72 -1.51 2.83 -19.29
N LEU A 73 -0.98 4.06 -19.26
CA LEU A 73 -1.11 5.02 -20.36
C LEU A 73 -0.48 4.50 -21.67
N LEU A 74 0.68 3.85 -21.59
CA LEU A 74 1.34 3.26 -22.75
C LEU A 74 0.50 2.10 -23.33
N GLU A 75 -0.08 1.26 -22.48
CA GLU A 75 -0.94 0.15 -22.92
C GLU A 75 -2.22 0.65 -23.58
N VAL A 76 -2.88 1.68 -23.02
CA VAL A 76 -4.06 2.28 -23.65
C VAL A 76 -3.72 2.86 -25.03
N LEU A 77 -2.58 3.54 -25.17
CA LEU A 77 -2.13 4.03 -26.47
C LEU A 77 -1.90 2.89 -27.47
N ARG A 78 -1.34 1.76 -27.02
CA ARG A 78 -1.09 0.59 -27.87
C ARG A 78 -2.39 -0.05 -28.36
N LEU A 79 -3.42 -0.13 -27.51
CA LEU A 79 -4.71 -0.73 -27.84
C LEU A 79 -5.56 0.11 -28.82
N ASN A 80 -5.30 1.41 -28.90
CA ASN A 80 -6.07 2.36 -29.73
C ASN A 80 -5.30 2.82 -30.98
N ARG A 81 -4.26 2.09 -31.37
CA ARG A 81 -3.55 2.24 -32.64
C ARG A 81 -3.87 1.07 -33.56
#